data_AF-A0A7V9HN64-F1
#
_entry.id   AF-A0A7V9HN64-F1
#
_cell.length_a   1.000
_cell.length_b   1.000
_cell.length_c   1.000
_cell.angle_alpha   90.00
_cell.angle_beta   90.00
_cell.angle_gamma   90.00
#
_symmetry.space_group_name_H-M   'P 1'
#
loop_
_entity.id
_entity.type
_entity.pdbx_description
1 polymer ?
#
loop_
_entity_poly.entity_id
_entity_poly.type
_entity_poly.pdbx_seq_one_letter_code
_entity_poly.pdbx_strand_id
1 'polypeptide(L)'
;MSNAPLTITIDPDSELGRALDETDGSPVVLLRAGARFRVTRDPDDPWANYDPDKVRAGLRKFAGMLTPEEGERIKETISRGREEGTRPLDRP
;
A
#
# COMPACT_ATOMS: atom_id res chain seq x y z
N MET A 1 12.34 6.69 23.55
CA MET A 1 12.78 5.59 22.67
C MET A 1 11.66 5.39 21.66
N SER A 2 11.92 5.61 20.38
CA SER A 2 10.92 5.45 19.32
C SER A 2 10.44 3.99 19.27
N ASN A 3 9.16 3.76 19.58
CA ASN A 3 8.51 2.45 19.53
C ASN A 3 8.08 2.11 18.09
N ALA A 4 9.00 2.21 17.13
CA ALA A 4 8.71 1.74 15.78
C ALA A 4 8.67 0.20 15.78
N PRO A 5 7.66 -0.44 15.16
CA PRO A 5 7.61 -1.89 15.06
C PRO A 5 8.83 -2.41 14.29
N LEU A 6 9.45 -3.49 14.79
CA LEU A 6 10.52 -4.18 14.07
C LEU A 6 9.93 -4.85 12.82
N THR A 7 10.43 -4.47 11.65
CA THR A 7 10.04 -5.10 10.38
C THR A 7 11.00 -6.23 10.04
N ILE A 8 10.45 -7.41 9.74
CA ILE A 8 11.20 -8.58 9.30
C ILE A 8 10.64 -8.98 7.93
N THR A 9 11.51 -9.04 6.91
CA THR A 9 11.13 -9.54 5.59
C THR A 9 11.04 -11.07 5.62
N ILE A 10 9.95 -11.60 5.08
CA ILE A 10 9.70 -13.04 4.99
C ILE A 10 9.89 -13.46 3.54
N ASP A 11 10.55 -14.59 3.31
CA ASP A 11 10.66 -15.21 1.99
C ASP A 11 9.28 -15.76 1.56
N PRO A 12 8.74 -15.38 0.39
CA PRO A 12 7.43 -15.84 -0.07
C PRO A 12 7.34 -17.37 -0.20
N ASP A 13 8.44 -18.05 -0.54
CA ASP A 13 8.44 -19.51 -0.72
C ASP A 13 8.62 -20.28 0.61
N SER A 14 8.89 -19.56 1.70
CA SER A 14 8.96 -20.14 3.04
C SER A 14 7.62 -20.70 3.49
N GLU A 15 7.65 -21.58 4.50
CA GLU A 15 6.44 -22.12 5.12
C GLU A 15 5.53 -21.00 5.66
N LEU A 16 6.13 -19.99 6.29
CA LEU A 16 5.40 -18.84 6.82
C LEU A 16 4.83 -17.95 5.72
N GLY A 17 5.58 -17.73 4.63
CA GLY A 17 5.12 -16.95 3.47
C GLY A 17 3.86 -17.55 2.86
N ARG A 18 3.90 -18.84 2.53
CA ARG A 18 2.75 -19.58 1.99
C ARG A 18 1.56 -19.63 2.95
N ALA A 19 1.81 -19.87 4.24
CA ALA A 19 0.75 -19.90 5.23
C ALA A 19 0.00 -18.56 5.34
N LEU A 20 0.70 -17.43 5.20
CA LEU A 20 0.09 -16.10 5.21
C LEU A 20 -0.77 -15.84 3.97
N ASP A 21 -0.34 -16.31 2.80
CA ASP A 21 -1.09 -16.17 1.54
C ASP A 21 -2.37 -17.02 1.51
N GLU A 22 -2.35 -18.22 2.08
CA GLU A 22 -3.50 -19.14 2.11
C GLU A 22 -4.62 -18.72 3.06
N THR A 23 -4.32 -17.89 4.08
CA THR A 23 -5.29 -17.57 5.14
C THR A 23 -6.43 -16.61 4.76
N ASP A 24 -6.48 -16.09 3.53
CA ASP A 24 -7.50 -15.13 3.04
C ASP A 24 -7.81 -14.00 4.06
N GLY A 25 -6.76 -13.43 4.66
CA GLY A 25 -6.87 -12.37 5.66
C GLY A 25 -7.19 -12.81 7.09
N SER A 26 -7.40 -14.11 7.33
CA SER A 26 -7.55 -14.66 8.69
C SER A 26 -6.23 -14.59 9.48
N PRO A 27 -6.27 -14.38 10.80
CA PRO A 27 -5.06 -14.35 11.62
C PRO A 27 -4.30 -15.68 11.63
N VAL A 28 -2.98 -15.64 11.42
CA VAL A 28 -2.08 -16.80 11.61
C VAL A 28 -1.52 -16.80 13.03
N VAL A 29 -1.45 -17.97 13.66
CA VAL A 29 -0.87 -18.13 15.01
C VAL A 29 0.48 -18.83 14.92
N LEU A 30 1.53 -18.17 15.38
CA LEU A 30 2.88 -18.73 15.50
C LEU A 30 3.11 -19.24 16.92
N LEU A 31 3.75 -20.40 17.02
CA LEU A 31 4.17 -20.99 18.29
C LEU A 31 5.69 -20.96 18.39
N ARG A 32 6.22 -20.33 19.43
CA ARG A 32 7.65 -20.35 19.74
C ARG A 32 7.85 -20.61 21.22
N ALA A 33 8.50 -21.73 21.56
CA ALA A 33 8.78 -22.12 22.95
C ALA A 33 7.55 -22.02 23.89
N GLY A 34 6.38 -22.45 23.39
CA GLY A 34 5.11 -22.40 24.14
C GLY A 34 4.41 -21.04 24.17
N ALA A 35 5.05 -19.97 23.69
CA ALA A 35 4.41 -18.67 23.51
C ALA A 35 3.64 -18.61 22.18
N ARG A 36 2.46 -17.99 22.23
CA ARG A 36 1.58 -17.77 21.08
C ARG A 36 1.75 -16.35 20.58
N PHE A 37 2.08 -16.20 19.31
CA PHE A 37 2.10 -14.92 18.61
C PHE A 37 1.00 -14.93 17.57
N ARG A 38 0.29 -13.81 17.43
CA ARG A 38 -0.74 -13.66 16.40
C ARG A 38 -0.23 -12.69 15.36
N VAL A 39 -0.22 -13.12 14.11
CA VAL A 39 0.10 -12.30 12.95
C VAL A 39 -1.21 -12.00 12.23
N THR A 40 -1.52 -10.72 12.10
CA THR A 40 -2.65 -10.22 11.32
C THR A 40 -2.11 -9.39 10.19
N ARG A 41 -2.73 -9.50 9.01
CA ARG A 41 -2.44 -8.58 7.91
C ARG A 41 -2.75 -7.17 8.39
N ASP A 42 -1.86 -6.23 8.13
CA ASP A 42 -2.13 -4.83 8.39
C ASP A 42 -3.15 -4.34 7.34
N PRO A 43 -4.39 -4.01 7.74
CA PRO A 43 -5.41 -3.54 6.81
C PRO A 43 -5.14 -2.11 6.32
N ASP A 44 -4.29 -1.37 7.05
CA ASP A 44 -3.99 0.03 6.79
C ASP A 44 -2.70 0.20 5.97
N ASP A 45 -2.03 -0.89 5.57
CA ASP A 45 -0.94 -0.84 4.60
C ASP A 45 -1.48 -0.79 3.16
N PRO A 46 -1.47 0.39 2.49
CA PRO A 46 -1.97 0.54 1.13
C PRO A 46 -1.18 -0.28 0.10
N TRP A 47 -0.03 -0.84 0.50
CA TRP A 47 0.85 -1.63 -0.35
C TRP A 47 0.71 -3.15 -0.13
N ALA A 48 -0.12 -3.59 0.83
CA ALA A 48 -0.29 -5.01 1.15
C ALA A 48 -0.80 -5.88 -0.01
N ASN A 49 -1.33 -5.27 -1.07
CA ASN A 49 -1.77 -5.90 -2.32
C ASN A 49 -1.11 -5.26 -3.56
N TYR A 50 0.09 -4.70 -3.41
CA TYR A 50 0.82 -4.09 -4.52
C TYR A 50 1.16 -5.15 -5.59
N ASP A 51 0.45 -5.07 -6.71
CA ASP A 51 0.71 -5.87 -7.89
C ASP A 51 1.41 -4.98 -8.94
N PRO A 52 2.74 -5.11 -9.11
CA PRO A 52 3.50 -4.22 -9.99
C PRO A 52 3.07 -4.33 -11.45
N ASP A 53 2.56 -5.48 -11.87
CA ASP A 53 2.14 -5.70 -13.26
C ASP A 53 0.78 -5.07 -13.53
N LYS A 54 -0.16 -5.14 -12.58
CA LYS A 54 -1.41 -4.36 -12.66
C LYS A 54 -1.16 -2.86 -12.68
N VAL A 55 -0.22 -2.36 -11.86
CA VAL A 55 0.15 -0.94 -11.86
C VAL A 55 0.74 -0.54 -13.21
N ARG A 56 1.67 -1.32 -13.77
CA ARG A 56 2.24 -1.05 -15.10
C ARG A 56 1.18 -1.10 -16.20
N ALA A 57 0.25 -2.06 -16.15
CA ALA A 57 -0.85 -2.16 -17.10
C ALA A 57 -1.77 -0.93 -17.02
N GLY A 58 -2.09 -0.47 -15.81
CA GLY A 58 -2.82 0.77 -15.57
C GLY A 58 -2.10 1.98 -16.14
N LEU A 59 -0.81 2.17 -15.84
CA LEU A 59 -0.02 3.28 -16.38
C LEU A 59 0.02 3.27 -17.91
N ARG A 60 0.21 2.12 -18.54
CA ARG A 60 0.19 1.99 -20.00
C ARG A 60 -1.16 2.35 -20.61
N LYS A 61 -2.27 2.03 -19.93
CA LYS A 61 -3.62 2.37 -20.41
C LYS A 61 -3.82 3.88 -20.55
N PHE A 62 -3.22 4.68 -19.66
CA PHE A 62 -3.37 6.14 -19.66
C PHE A 62 -2.14 6.88 -20.20
N ALA A 63 -1.07 6.16 -20.54
CA ALA A 63 0.15 6.72 -21.10
C ALA A 63 -0.15 7.46 -22.41
N GLY A 64 0.23 8.74 -22.47
CA GLY A 64 0.01 9.60 -23.65
C GLY A 64 -1.40 10.21 -23.75
N MET A 65 -2.27 10.03 -22.76
CA MET A 65 -3.60 10.69 -22.74
C MET A 65 -3.55 12.18 -22.42
N LEU A 66 -2.43 12.67 -21.89
CA LEU A 66 -2.21 14.08 -21.60
C LEU A 66 -0.97 14.54 -22.36
N THR A 67 -1.03 15.72 -22.97
CA THR A 67 0.19 16.38 -23.46
C THR A 67 1.04 16.84 -22.28
N PRO A 68 2.35 17.07 -22.48
CA PRO A 68 3.20 17.66 -21.44
C PRO A 68 2.63 18.98 -20.89
N GLU A 69 2.12 19.86 -21.75
CA GLU A 69 1.55 21.16 -21.37
C GLU A 69 0.23 21.01 -20.58
N GLU A 70 -0.58 20.01 -20.90
CA GLU A 70 -1.77 19.66 -20.11
C GLU A 70 -1.37 19.14 -18.73
N GLY A 71 -0.34 18.30 -18.67
CA GLY A 71 0.23 17.81 -17.41
C GLY A 71 0.67 18.93 -16.48
N GLU A 72 1.40 19.93 -17.01
CA GLU A 72 1.86 21.07 -16.21
C GLU A 72 0.70 21.96 -15.73
N ARG A 73 -0.29 22.24 -16.59
CA ARG A 73 -1.49 23.00 -16.18
C ARG A 73 -2.28 22.32 -15.06
N ILE A 74 -2.39 20.99 -15.11
CA ILE A 74 -3.08 20.21 -14.07
C ILE A 74 -2.31 20.29 -12.75
N LYS A 75 -0.98 20.16 -12.77
CA LYS A 75 -0.13 20.29 -11.57
C LYS A 75 -0.28 21.65 -10.91
N GLU A 76 -0.20 22.72 -11.69
CA GLU A 76 -0.36 24.10 -11.22
C GLU A 76 -1.74 24.32 -10.57
N THR A 77 -2.79 23.80 -11.21
CA THR A 77 -4.16 23.89 -10.70
C THR A 77 -4.33 23.16 -9.36
N ILE A 78 -3.74 21.97 -9.22
CA ILE A 78 -3.74 21.21 -7.96
C ILE A 78 -2.95 21.94 -6.88
N SER A 79 -1.78 22.51 -7.22
CA SER A 79 -0.95 23.25 -6.27
C SER A 79 -1.70 24.45 -5.70
N ARG A 80 -2.26 25.28 -6.58
CA ARG A 80 -3.08 26.44 -6.19
C ARG A 80 -4.27 26.03 -5.34
N GLY A 81 -4.99 24.97 -5.72
CA GLY A 81 -6.12 24.47 -4.94
C GLY A 81 -5.75 24.02 -3.52
N ARG A 82 -4.53 23.51 -3.31
CA ARG A 82 -4.00 23.15 -1.98
C ARG A 82 -3.67 24.38 -1.14
N GLU A 83 -3.08 25.40 -1.76
CA GLU A 83 -2.76 26.67 -1.09
C GLU A 83 -4.01 27.45 -0.70
N GLU A 84 -5.02 27.45 -1.57
CA GLU A 84 -6.30 28.13 -1.35
C GLU A 84 -7.24 27.37 -0.39
N GLY A 85 -6.85 26.18 0.09
CA GLY A 85 -7.65 25.41 1.05
C GLY A 85 -8.94 24.84 0.47
N THR A 86 -9.04 24.68 -0.86
CA THR A 86 -10.26 24.22 -1.56
C THR A 86 -10.55 22.72 -1.39
N ARG A 87 -9.81 22.01 -0.53
CA ARG A 87 -10.06 20.61 -0.23
C ARG A 87 -11.35 20.50 0.62
N PRO A 88 -12.40 19.79 0.16
CA PRO A 88 -13.61 19.61 0.95
C PRO A 88 -13.29 18.95 2.29
N LEU A 89 -13.79 19.52 3.39
CA LEU A 89 -13.54 19.07 4.78
C LEU A 89 -14.00 17.63 5.03
N ASP A 90 -14.92 17.14 4.22
CA ASP A 90 -15.62 15.86 4.26
C ASP A 90 -14.99 14.77 3.38
N ARG A 91 -13.90 15.08 2.66
CA ARG A 91 -13.06 14.07 1.99
C ARG A 91 -11.66 14.05 2.62
N PRO A 92 -11.29 12.99 3.36
CA PRO A 92 -9.96 12.87 3.96
C PRO A 92 -8.82 12.96 2.93
#